data_AF-A0A257TIL1-F1
#
_entry.id   AF-A0A257TIL1-F1
#
_cell.length_a   1.000
_cell.length_b   1.000
_cell.length_c   1.000
_cell.angle_alpha   90.00
_cell.angle_beta   90.00
_cell.angle_gamma   90.00
#
_symmetry.space_group_name_H-M   'P 1'
#
loop_
_entity.id
_entity.type
_entity.pdbx_description
1 polymer ?
#
loop_
_entity_poly.entity_id
_entity_poly.type
_entity_poly.pdbx_seq_one_letter_code
_entity_poly.pdbx_strand_id
1 'polypeptide(L)'
;MRSSGADNIRPAIYDARYEAVVVNRAGDEPVETVTIAGKYCESGDILVKDARLPRTLPGDVIALPTSGAYCLTMASNYNMALKPAVAVVKDGDARLIRRRETYADLLATDVWDG
;
A
#
# COMPACT_ATOMS: atom_id res chain seq x y z
N MET A 1 0.05 0.09 -9.29
CA MET A 1 -0.11 -0.13 -7.84
C MET A 1 -0.26 1.22 -7.14
N ARG A 2 -1.20 1.39 -6.19
CA ARG A 2 -1.34 2.65 -5.43
C ARG A 2 -0.54 2.65 -4.11
N SER A 3 -0.20 1.48 -3.59
CA SER A 3 0.63 1.30 -2.39
C SER A 3 2.11 1.30 -2.75
N SER A 4 2.95 1.68 -1.78
CA SER A 4 4.40 1.84 -1.92
C SER A 4 5.10 1.78 -0.55
N GLY A 5 6.43 1.87 -0.53
CA GLY A 5 7.24 1.95 0.68
C GLY A 5 6.87 3.14 1.59
N ALA A 6 6.23 4.18 1.05
CA ALA A 6 5.70 5.29 1.84
C ALA A 6 4.45 4.90 2.64
N ASP A 7 3.69 3.89 2.21
CA ASP A 7 2.52 3.35 2.92
C ASP A 7 2.91 2.20 3.86
N ASN A 8 3.92 1.41 3.48
CA ASN A 8 4.42 0.28 4.24
C ASN A 8 5.94 0.14 4.05
N ILE A 9 6.71 0.82 4.91
CA ILE A 9 8.18 0.83 4.85
C ILE A 9 8.79 -0.47 5.43
N ARG A 10 8.01 -1.28 6.14
CA ARG A 10 8.51 -2.41 6.94
C ARG A 10 9.32 -3.44 6.15
N PRO A 11 8.97 -3.82 4.91
CA PRO A 11 9.82 -4.71 4.11
C PRO A 11 11.22 -4.12 3.86
N ALA A 12 11.30 -2.81 3.60
CA ALA A 12 12.56 -2.15 3.28
C ALA A 12 13.51 -2.02 4.50
N ILE A 13 12.97 -1.77 5.69
CA ILE A 13 13.79 -1.49 6.90
C ILE A 13 13.90 -2.67 7.87
N TYR A 14 12.97 -3.62 7.82
CA TYR A 14 12.94 -4.77 8.74
C TYR A 14 12.98 -6.12 8.02
N ASP A 15 13.06 -6.14 6.68
CA ASP A 15 12.87 -7.35 5.88
C ASP A 15 11.57 -8.09 6.26
N ALA A 16 10.55 -7.32 6.65
CA ALA A 16 9.26 -7.86 7.07
C ALA A 16 8.61 -8.59 5.89
N ARG A 17 8.21 -9.84 6.12
CA ARG A 17 7.53 -10.67 5.12
C ARG A 17 6.03 -10.45 5.16
N TYR A 18 5.43 -10.40 3.98
CA TYR A 18 4.00 -10.26 3.77
C TYR A 18 3.51 -11.28 2.76
N GLU A 19 2.23 -11.59 2.83
CA GLU A 19 1.51 -12.29 1.78
C GLU A 19 0.80 -11.28 0.87
N ALA A 20 0.40 -11.74 -0.31
CA ALA A 20 -0.40 -10.97 -1.25
C ALA A 20 -1.53 -11.82 -1.81
N VAL A 21 -2.67 -11.18 -2.07
CA VAL A 21 -3.86 -11.83 -2.65
C VAL A 21 -4.45 -10.93 -3.73
N VAL A 22 -4.80 -11.50 -4.89
CA VAL A 22 -5.60 -10.83 -5.92
C VAL A 22 -7.07 -10.89 -5.50
N VAL A 23 -7.59 -9.85 -4.84
CA VAL A 23 -8.89 -9.94 -4.14
C VAL A 23 -10.09 -10.00 -5.07
N ASN A 24 -10.00 -9.42 -6.26
CA ASN A 24 -11.06 -9.51 -7.28
C ASN A 24 -11.16 -10.89 -7.93
N ARG A 25 -10.18 -11.77 -7.68
CA ARG A 25 -10.07 -13.12 -8.27
C ARG A 25 -9.47 -14.11 -7.25
N ALA A 26 -9.91 -14.01 -6.00
CA ALA A 26 -9.27 -14.71 -4.87
C ALA A 26 -9.34 -16.25 -4.95
N GLY A 27 -10.20 -16.81 -5.81
CA GLY A 27 -10.31 -18.26 -6.05
C GLY A 27 -9.44 -18.78 -7.19
N ASP A 28 -8.73 -17.92 -7.93
CA ASP A 28 -7.85 -18.34 -9.02
C ASP A 28 -6.60 -19.02 -8.44
N GLU A 29 -6.20 -20.15 -9.04
CA GLU A 29 -5.01 -20.88 -8.62
C GLU A 29 -3.71 -20.10 -8.93
N PRO A 30 -2.71 -20.11 -8.02
CA PRO A 30 -1.42 -19.51 -8.30
C PRO A 30 -0.66 -20.21 -9.44
N VAL A 31 -0.28 -19.45 -10.46
CA VAL A 31 0.44 -19.97 -11.63
C VAL A 31 1.83 -19.34 -11.83
N GLU A 32 2.14 -18.27 -11.10
CA GLU A 32 3.42 -17.57 -11.19
C GLU A 32 3.95 -17.14 -9.81
N THR A 33 5.28 -16.99 -9.73
CA THR A 33 5.96 -16.36 -8.59
C THR A 33 6.48 -15.01 -9.04
N VAL A 34 6.04 -13.94 -8.38
CA VAL A 34 6.34 -12.55 -8.76
C VAL A 34 6.81 -11.73 -7.57
N THR A 35 7.52 -10.63 -7.83
CA THR A 35 7.81 -9.60 -6.82
C THR A 35 6.83 -8.45 -6.99
N ILE A 36 6.20 -8.03 -5.90
CA ILE A 36 5.31 -6.87 -5.87
C ILE A 36 6.10 -5.66 -5.43
N ALA A 37 6.40 -4.79 -6.38
CA ALA A 37 7.02 -3.49 -6.14
C ALA A 37 5.96 -2.39 -5.95
N GLY A 38 6.35 -1.34 -5.23
CA GLY A 38 5.64 -0.08 -5.20
C GLY A 38 5.84 0.73 -6.48
N LYS A 39 5.56 2.02 -6.42
CA LYS A 39 5.54 2.92 -7.58
C LYS A 39 6.73 3.87 -7.66
N TYR A 40 7.62 3.84 -6.67
CA TYR A 40 8.71 4.79 -6.61
C TYR A 40 9.96 4.31 -7.33
N CYS A 41 10.86 5.25 -7.61
CA CYS A 41 12.07 5.03 -8.40
C CYS A 41 13.23 4.50 -7.54
N GLU A 42 12.93 3.76 -6.48
CA GLU A 42 13.92 3.20 -5.57
C GLU A 42 13.88 1.67 -5.68
N SER A 43 15.04 1.06 -5.88
CA SER A 43 15.19 -0.40 -5.97
C SER A 43 14.69 -1.14 -4.73
N GLY A 44 14.66 -0.44 -3.58
CA GLY A 44 14.14 -0.94 -2.31
C GLY A 44 12.61 -0.81 -2.13
N ASP A 45 11.88 -0.23 -3.09
CA ASP A 45 10.41 -0.11 -3.03
C ASP A 45 9.73 -1.45 -3.35
N ILE A 46 10.02 -2.46 -2.53
CA ILE A 46 9.48 -3.82 -2.63
C ILE A 46 8.53 -4.04 -1.47
N LEU A 47 7.29 -4.44 -1.78
CA LEU A 47 6.26 -4.73 -0.77
C LEU A 47 6.22 -6.22 -0.43
N VAL A 48 6.37 -7.09 -1.43
CA VAL A 48 6.37 -8.55 -1.27
C VAL A 48 7.37 -9.16 -2.25
N LYS A 49 8.29 -9.98 -1.75
CA LYS A 49 9.16 -10.84 -2.58
C LYS A 49 8.52 -12.23 -2.69
N ASP A 50 8.73 -12.88 -3.84
CA ASP A 50 8.32 -14.27 -4.09
C ASP A 50 6.83 -14.57 -3.81
N ALA A 51 5.95 -13.63 -4.17
CA ALA A 51 4.51 -13.81 -4.06
C ALA A 51 4.03 -14.84 -5.09
N ARG A 52 3.40 -15.92 -4.63
CA ARG A 52 2.72 -16.89 -5.49
C ARG A 52 1.32 -16.40 -5.80
N LEU A 53 1.07 -16.02 -7.04
CA LEU A 53 -0.20 -15.41 -7.47
C LEU A 53 -0.74 -16.05 -8.74
N PRO A 54 -2.06 -15.94 -9.00
CA PRO A 54 -2.58 -16.16 -10.34
C PRO A 54 -1.98 -15.12 -11.29
N ARG A 55 -2.09 -15.36 -12.60
CA ARG A 55 -1.57 -14.42 -13.60
C ARG A 55 -2.13 -13.02 -13.37
N THR A 56 -1.27 -12.09 -13.01
CA THR A 56 -1.65 -10.71 -12.69
C THR A 56 -1.87 -9.87 -13.95
N LEU A 57 -2.87 -8.99 -13.92
CA LEU A 57 -3.24 -8.12 -15.02
C LEU A 57 -3.38 -6.67 -14.53
N PRO A 58 -3.12 -5.67 -15.38
CA PRO A 58 -3.46 -4.29 -15.07
C PRO A 58 -4.94 -4.17 -14.67
N GLY A 59 -5.21 -3.54 -13.52
CA GLY A 59 -6.55 -3.41 -12.97
C GLY A 59 -6.88 -4.36 -11.84
N ASP A 60 -6.08 -5.40 -11.61
CA ASP A 60 -6.21 -6.25 -10.42
C ASP A 60 -6.02 -5.46 -9.12
N VAL A 61 -6.74 -5.88 -8.09
CA VAL A 61 -6.63 -5.32 -6.74
C VAL A 61 -5.86 -6.31 -5.89
N ILE A 62 -4.72 -5.86 -5.37
CA ILE A 62 -3.89 -6.65 -4.46
C ILE A 62 -4.15 -6.22 -3.03
N ALA A 63 -4.45 -7.18 -2.16
CA ALA A 63 -4.43 -6.98 -0.71
C ALA A 63 -3.16 -7.56 -0.10
N LEU A 64 -2.63 -6.86 0.90
CA LEU A 64 -1.51 -7.30 1.73
C LEU A 64 -2.05 -7.51 3.15
N PRO A 65 -2.39 -8.74 3.55
CA PRO A 65 -2.86 -9.04 4.89
C PRO A 65 -1.84 -8.60 5.95
N THR A 66 -2.28 -8.47 7.20
CA THR A 66 -1.43 -8.08 8.35
C THR A 66 -0.82 -6.67 8.28
N SER A 67 -1.33 -5.81 7.40
CA SER A 67 -0.89 -4.39 7.28
C SER A 67 -1.56 -3.44 8.29
N GLY A 68 -2.21 -3.97 9.33
CA GLY A 68 -2.95 -3.17 10.32
C GLY A 68 -2.08 -2.50 11.38
N ALA A 69 -0.95 -3.13 11.73
CA ALA A 69 -0.02 -2.62 12.73
C ALA A 69 1.21 -1.99 12.04
N TYR A 70 1.63 -0.83 12.55
CA TYR A 70 2.85 -0.12 12.17
C TYR A 70 2.91 0.45 10.74
N CYS A 71 2.12 -0.02 9.78
CA CYS A 71 2.14 0.50 8.40
C CYS A 71 1.69 1.97 8.35
N LEU A 72 0.44 2.27 8.76
CA LEU A 72 -0.08 3.64 8.73
C LEU A 72 0.70 4.59 9.65
N THR A 73 1.11 4.13 10.83
CA THR A 73 1.85 4.98 11.79
C THR A 73 3.25 5.31 11.29
N MET A 74 3.86 4.47 10.47
CA MET A 74 5.15 4.71 9.83
C MET A 74 5.01 5.27 8.41
N ALA A 75 3.79 5.61 7.97
CA ALA A 75 3.56 6.13 6.64
C ALA A 75 4.13 7.54 6.48
N SER A 76 4.78 7.79 5.36
CA SER A 76 5.46 9.04 5.04
C SER A 76 4.86 9.70 3.79
N ASN A 77 5.27 10.94 3.53
CA ASN A 77 4.96 11.65 2.30
C ASN A 77 6.13 11.61 1.30
N TYR A 78 6.99 10.58 1.38
CA TYR A 78 8.11 10.42 0.47
C TYR A 78 7.65 10.44 -1.00
N ASN A 79 8.38 11.14 -1.87
CA ASN A 79 7.98 11.41 -3.25
C ASN A 79 6.58 12.06 -3.38
N MET A 80 6.26 12.97 -2.44
CA MET A 80 4.98 13.69 -2.35
C MET A 80 3.75 12.76 -2.33
N ALA A 81 3.92 11.57 -1.76
CA ALA A 81 2.83 10.62 -1.61
C ALA A 81 1.79 11.13 -0.62
N LEU A 82 0.53 10.85 -0.90
CA LEU A 82 -0.59 11.22 -0.04
C LEU A 82 -0.98 10.01 0.80
N LYS A 83 -0.88 10.12 2.14
CA LYS A 83 -1.19 8.99 3.04
C LYS A 83 -2.59 8.44 2.77
N PRO A 84 -2.77 7.12 2.86
CA PRO A 84 -3.97 6.46 2.37
C PRO A 84 -5.18 6.71 3.27
N ALA A 85 -6.36 6.52 2.68
CA ALA A 85 -7.60 6.41 3.43
C ALA A 85 -7.60 5.14 4.29
N VAL A 86 -8.30 5.18 5.43
CA VAL A 86 -8.52 4.04 6.32
C VAL A 86 -10.00 3.91 6.58
N ALA A 87 -10.53 2.71 6.35
CA ALA A 87 -11.91 2.37 6.62
C ALA A 87 -12.00 1.23 7.64
N VAL A 88 -13.09 1.19 8.38
CA VAL A 88 -13.50 0.07 9.22
C VAL A 88 -14.71 -0.56 8.55
N VAL A 89 -14.71 -1.89 8.47
CA VAL A 89 -15.86 -2.68 8.00
C VAL A 89 -16.42 -3.44 9.18
N LYS A 90 -17.73 -3.35 9.40
CA LYS A 90 -18.45 -4.09 10.43
C LYS A 90 -19.83 -4.46 9.88
N ASP A 91 -20.22 -5.73 10.02
CA ASP A 91 -21.55 -6.23 9.63
C ASP A 91 -21.94 -5.91 8.17
N GLY A 92 -20.96 -5.89 7.27
CA GLY A 92 -21.15 -5.55 5.84
C GLY A 92 -21.08 -4.07 5.52
N ASP A 93 -21.11 -3.19 6.53
CA ASP A 93 -21.03 -1.74 6.35
C ASP A 93 -19.59 -1.23 6.47
N ALA A 94 -19.16 -0.45 5.48
CA ALA A 94 -17.85 0.18 5.45
C ALA A 94 -17.95 1.67 5.81
N ARG A 95 -17.15 2.12 6.79
CA ARG A 95 -17.06 3.53 7.21
C ARG A 95 -15.62 4.03 7.15
N LEU A 96 -15.42 5.18 6.52
CA LEU A 96 -14.16 5.89 6.55
C LEU A 96 -13.86 6.40 7.97
N ILE A 97 -12.70 6.05 8.52
CA ILE A 97 -12.20 6.56 9.80
C ILE A 97 -11.04 7.53 9.65
N ARG A 98 -10.37 7.53 8.49
CA ARG A 98 -9.38 8.52 8.08
C ARG A 98 -9.49 8.74 6.58
N ARG A 99 -9.68 9.97 6.14
CA ARG A 99 -9.65 10.30 4.70
C ARG A 99 -8.22 10.21 4.15
N ARG A 100 -8.11 9.99 2.85
CA ARG A 100 -6.84 10.15 2.13
C ARG A 100 -6.38 11.60 2.26
N GLU A 101 -5.08 11.81 2.37
CA GLU A 101 -4.49 13.14 2.27
C GLU A 101 -4.69 13.73 0.88
N THR A 102 -4.65 15.05 0.81
CA THR A 102 -4.71 15.87 -0.40
C THR A 102 -3.39 16.64 -0.52
N TYR A 103 -3.13 17.22 -1.68
CA TYR A 103 -1.96 18.11 -1.82
C TYR A 103 -2.02 19.31 -0.87
N ALA A 104 -3.22 19.79 -0.50
CA ALA A 104 -3.35 20.84 0.51
C ALA A 104 -2.88 20.39 1.90
N ASP A 105 -3.10 19.12 2.27
CA ASP A 105 -2.57 18.58 3.54
C ASP A 105 -1.04 18.49 3.49
N LEU A 106 -0.48 18.11 2.33
CA LEU A 106 0.96 18.00 2.13
C LEU A 106 1.67 19.35 2.26
N LEU A 107 1.05 20.41 1.75
CA LEU A 107 1.59 21.78 1.75
C LEU A 107 1.17 22.58 3.00
N ALA A 108 0.46 21.97 3.95
CA ALA A 108 -0.15 22.69 5.08
C ALA A 108 0.87 23.33 6.03
N THR A 109 2.13 22.91 5.96
CA THR A 109 3.24 23.44 6.76
C THR A 109 4.12 24.43 5.98
N ASP A 110 3.83 24.67 4.70
CA ASP A 110 4.60 25.58 3.88
C ASP A 110 4.21 27.02 4.21
N VAL A 111 5.22 27.86 4.43
CA VAL A 111 5.04 29.30 4.61
C VAL A 111 5.26 29.97 3.27
N TRP A 112 4.25 30.70 2.83
CA TRP A 112 4.27 31.47 1.59
C TRP A 112 4.42 32.93 1.97
N ASP A 113 5.65 33.39 2.16
CA ASP A 113 5.91 34.83 2.21
C ASP A 113 5.86 35.34 0.77
N GLY A 114 4.97 36.30 0.51
CA GLY A 114 4.89 37.00 -0.77
C GLY A 114 6.11 37.85 -1.04
#